data_AF-A0A6P5PB59-F1
#
_entry.id   AF-A0A6P5PB59-F1
#
_cell.length_a   1.000
_cell.length_b   1.000
_cell.length_c   1.000
_cell.angle_alpha   90.00
_cell.angle_beta   90.00
_cell.angle_gamma   90.00
#
_symmetry.space_group_name_H-M   'P 1'
#
loop_
_entity.id
_entity.type
_entity.pdbx_description
1 polymer ?
#
loop_
_entity_poly.entity_id
_entity_poly.type
_entity_poly.pdbx_seq_one_letter_code
_entity_poly.pdbx_strand_id
1 'polypeptide(L)'
;MAEVPSQVLQNYDPCCEDAINTHIQLLLHASYVYLAMAFYFDLDDVSLGNFKRFFQRFICKASVEVFLFLQNEHGGHVLLTRIVRPDPNSWQGGLRAMECAFHMEMTINQNLLNLHELAKGKGDAYLCNFLEQHCLDEQANVLKKMGSYLTNLRQMEAPEYGLAEYLFDKLSLS
;
A
#
# COMPACT_ATOMS: atom_id res chain seq x y z
N MET A 1 -28.49 -20.82 -11.79
CA MET A 1 -28.41 -21.62 -10.56
C MET A 1 -27.94 -20.69 -9.47
N ALA A 2 -28.64 -20.60 -8.34
CA ALA A 2 -28.11 -19.87 -7.19
C ALA A 2 -26.86 -20.61 -6.68
N GLU A 3 -25.75 -19.90 -6.54
CA GLU A 3 -24.54 -20.48 -5.93
C GLU A 3 -24.85 -20.86 -4.49
N VAL A 4 -24.42 -22.07 -4.11
CA VAL A 4 -24.59 -22.56 -2.74
C VAL A 4 -23.56 -21.84 -1.87
N PRO A 5 -23.96 -21.16 -0.79
CA PRO A 5 -23.02 -20.44 0.07
C PRO A 5 -21.99 -21.39 0.68
N SER A 6 -20.79 -20.87 0.92
CA SER A 6 -19.69 -21.63 1.53
C SER A 6 -20.09 -22.21 2.89
N GLN A 7 -19.59 -23.41 3.21
CA GLN A 7 -19.89 -24.12 4.46
C GLN A 7 -19.34 -23.41 5.71
N VAL A 8 -18.33 -22.56 5.53
CA VAL A 8 -17.69 -21.80 6.61
C VAL A 8 -18.18 -20.36 6.72
N LEU A 9 -19.09 -19.94 5.82
CA LEU A 9 -19.63 -18.57 5.80
C LEU A 9 -20.50 -18.33 7.05
N GLN A 10 -20.03 -17.45 7.94
CA GLN A 10 -20.76 -17.07 9.14
C GLN A 10 -20.55 -15.59 9.45
N ASN A 11 -21.65 -14.82 9.51
CA ASN A 11 -21.63 -13.38 9.83
C ASN A 11 -20.71 -12.54 8.93
N TYR A 12 -20.61 -12.92 7.65
CA TYR A 12 -19.80 -12.21 6.67
C TYR A 12 -20.71 -11.64 5.58
N ASP A 13 -20.84 -10.31 5.58
CA ASP A 13 -21.74 -9.59 4.69
C ASP A 13 -21.11 -9.42 3.28
N PRO A 14 -21.88 -9.56 2.19
CA PRO A 14 -21.36 -9.39 0.83
C PRO A 14 -20.66 -8.05 0.59
N CYS A 15 -21.09 -6.96 1.25
CA CYS A 15 -20.39 -5.68 1.16
C CYS A 15 -18.97 -5.76 1.74
N CYS A 16 -18.75 -6.52 2.83
CA CYS A 16 -17.43 -6.71 3.41
C CYS A 16 -16.53 -7.56 2.50
N GLU A 17 -17.11 -8.58 1.88
CA GLU A 17 -16.46 -9.39 0.84
C GLU A 17 -15.99 -8.54 -0.34
N ASP A 18 -16.86 -7.71 -0.90
CA ASP A 18 -16.52 -6.80 -2.00
C ASP A 18 -15.44 -5.78 -1.58
N ALA A 19 -15.51 -5.29 -0.35
CA ALA A 19 -14.57 -4.32 0.18
C ALA A 19 -13.17 -4.94 0.40
N ILE A 20 -13.08 -6.18 0.89
CA ILE A 20 -11.79 -6.89 0.99
C ILE A 20 -11.22 -7.18 -0.41
N ASN A 21 -12.05 -7.61 -1.37
CA ASN A 21 -11.61 -7.78 -2.75
C ASN A 21 -11.07 -6.47 -3.35
N THR A 22 -11.74 -5.35 -3.08
CA THR A 22 -11.27 -4.01 -3.47
C THR A 22 -9.93 -3.67 -2.80
N HIS A 23 -9.77 -4.00 -1.52
CA HIS A 23 -8.53 -3.77 -0.79
C HIS A 23 -7.36 -4.61 -1.35
N ILE A 24 -7.59 -5.89 -1.63
CA ILE A 24 -6.63 -6.79 -2.28
C ILE A 24 -6.17 -6.19 -3.61
N GLN A 25 -7.11 -5.71 -4.44
CA GLN A 25 -6.80 -5.09 -5.72
C GLN A 25 -5.95 -3.82 -5.56
N LEU A 26 -6.24 -3.00 -4.54
CA LEU A 26 -5.46 -1.80 -4.22
C LEU A 26 -4.03 -2.16 -3.80
N LEU A 27 -3.85 -3.14 -2.91
CA LEU A 27 -2.53 -3.61 -2.48
C LEU A 27 -1.70 -4.20 -3.64
N LEU A 28 -2.36 -4.94 -4.55
CA LEU A 28 -1.72 -5.44 -5.76
C LEU A 28 -1.25 -4.30 -6.68
N HIS A 29 -2.07 -3.26 -6.84
CA HIS A 29 -1.69 -2.08 -7.61
C HIS A 29 -0.53 -1.32 -6.94
N ALA A 30 -0.59 -1.09 -5.63
CA ALA A 30 0.48 -0.45 -4.87
C ALA A 30 1.80 -1.23 -4.99
N SER A 31 1.75 -2.56 -4.86
CA SER A 31 2.91 -3.44 -5.06
C SER A 31 3.52 -3.29 -6.46
N TYR A 32 2.69 -3.16 -7.50
CA TYR A 32 3.17 -2.91 -8.86
C TYR A 32 3.81 -1.52 -9.01
N VAL A 33 3.21 -0.49 -8.40
CA VAL A 33 3.78 0.87 -8.36
C VAL A 33 5.15 0.86 -7.67
N TYR A 34 5.27 0.24 -6.50
CA TYR A 34 6.52 0.17 -5.74
C TYR A 34 7.61 -0.63 -6.44
N LEU A 35 7.25 -1.73 -7.09
CA LEU A 35 8.16 -2.46 -7.96
C LEU A 35 8.72 -1.55 -9.06
N ALA A 36 7.84 -0.81 -9.73
CA ALA A 36 8.23 0.07 -10.82
C ALA A 36 9.07 1.27 -10.32
N MET A 37 8.74 1.86 -9.17
CA MET A 37 9.55 2.89 -8.51
C MET A 37 10.95 2.36 -8.17
N ALA A 38 11.05 1.17 -7.59
CA ALA A 38 12.34 0.59 -7.21
C ALA A 38 13.29 0.45 -8.41
N PHE A 39 12.77 0.00 -9.55
CA PHE A 39 13.57 -0.17 -10.77
C PHE A 39 13.79 1.13 -11.55
N TYR A 40 12.98 2.18 -11.33
CA TYR A 40 13.30 3.53 -11.79
C TYR A 40 14.56 4.07 -11.11
N PHE A 41 14.70 3.88 -9.79
CA PHE A 41 15.90 4.32 -9.06
C PHE A 41 17.15 3.46 -9.32
N ASP A 42 16.99 2.34 -10.04
CA ASP A 42 18.08 1.45 -10.48
C ASP A 42 18.61 1.80 -11.89
N LEU A 43 17.97 2.73 -12.60
CA LEU A 43 18.45 3.20 -13.90
C LEU A 43 19.83 3.86 -13.74
N ASP A 44 20.67 3.76 -14.76
CA ASP A 44 22.03 4.29 -14.76
C ASP A 44 22.06 5.83 -14.69
N ASP A 45 21.04 6.49 -15.23
CA ASP A 45 20.88 7.95 -15.22
C ASP A 45 20.20 8.49 -13.95
N VAL A 46 19.69 7.63 -13.06
CA VAL A 46 19.13 8.00 -11.74
C VAL A 46 20.03 7.52 -10.59
N SER A 47 20.35 6.22 -10.56
CA SER A 47 21.34 5.57 -9.69
C SER A 47 21.26 5.88 -8.17
N LEU A 48 20.05 5.90 -7.59
CA LEU A 48 19.81 6.10 -6.15
C LEU A 48 19.49 4.77 -5.45
N GLY A 49 20.54 4.02 -5.13
CA GLY A 49 20.43 2.63 -4.67
C GLY A 49 19.69 2.43 -3.34
N ASN A 50 19.68 3.39 -2.42
CA ASN A 50 18.93 3.26 -1.17
C ASN A 50 17.44 3.62 -1.36
N PHE A 51 17.10 4.52 -2.27
CA PHE A 51 15.71 4.69 -2.73
C PHE A 51 15.15 3.39 -3.35
N LYS A 52 15.93 2.72 -4.20
CA LYS A 52 15.56 1.38 -4.70
C LYS A 52 15.24 0.42 -3.56
N ARG A 53 16.16 0.26 -2.60
CA ARG A 53 15.96 -0.64 -1.45
C ARG A 53 14.77 -0.23 -0.59
N PHE A 54 14.57 1.07 -0.41
CA PHE A 54 13.44 1.61 0.32
C PHE A 54 12.13 1.14 -0.32
N PHE A 55 11.90 1.40 -1.62
CA PHE A 55 10.67 0.97 -2.29
C PHE A 55 10.54 -0.54 -2.42
N GLN A 56 11.64 -1.30 -2.50
CA GLN A 56 11.58 -2.77 -2.46
C GLN A 56 10.96 -3.31 -1.16
N ARG A 57 11.16 -2.63 -0.02
CA ARG A 57 10.55 -3.02 1.27
C ARG A 57 9.03 -2.81 1.28
N PHE A 58 8.50 -1.94 0.42
CA PHE A 58 7.07 -1.67 0.29
C PHE A 58 6.36 -2.56 -0.73
N ILE A 59 7.07 -3.47 -1.41
CA ILE A 59 6.42 -4.44 -2.31
C ILE A 59 5.53 -5.36 -1.46
N CYS A 60 4.22 -5.10 -1.47
CA CYS A 60 3.21 -5.60 -0.52
C CYS A 60 2.89 -7.11 -0.60
N LYS A 61 3.83 -8.00 -1.01
CA LYS A 61 3.53 -9.43 -1.19
C LYS A 61 2.92 -10.07 0.06
N ALA A 62 3.56 -9.87 1.23
CA ALA A 62 3.07 -10.43 2.49
C ALA A 62 1.68 -9.85 2.87
N SER A 63 1.48 -8.54 2.70
CA SER A 63 0.21 -7.89 3.03
C SER A 63 -0.94 -8.38 2.15
N VAL A 64 -0.72 -8.57 0.84
CA VAL A 64 -1.75 -9.08 -0.08
C VAL A 64 -2.17 -10.51 0.32
N GLU A 65 -1.21 -11.37 0.61
CA GLU A 65 -1.47 -12.76 1.01
C GLU A 65 -2.34 -12.85 2.26
N VAL A 66 -2.10 -11.99 3.26
CA VAL A 66 -2.92 -11.96 4.48
C VAL A 66 -4.40 -11.71 4.16
N PHE A 67 -4.72 -10.75 3.29
CA PHE A 67 -6.11 -10.48 2.92
C PHE A 67 -6.72 -11.57 2.03
N LEU A 68 -5.91 -12.22 1.18
CA LEU A 68 -6.37 -13.39 0.42
C LEU A 68 -6.73 -14.56 1.34
N PHE A 69 -5.94 -14.80 2.38
CA PHE A 69 -6.25 -15.81 3.39
C PHE A 69 -7.50 -15.44 4.18
N LEU A 70 -7.59 -14.19 4.66
CA LEU A 70 -8.76 -13.67 5.37
C LEU A 70 -10.06 -13.87 4.59
N GLN A 71 -10.06 -13.55 3.29
CA GLN A 71 -11.21 -13.74 2.41
C GLN A 71 -11.68 -15.21 2.40
N ASN A 72 -10.72 -16.14 2.23
CA ASN A 72 -11.01 -17.57 2.19
C ASN A 72 -11.45 -18.12 3.55
N GLU A 73 -10.88 -17.64 4.65
CA GLU A 73 -11.26 -18.03 6.02
C GLU A 73 -12.71 -17.64 6.34
N HIS A 74 -13.16 -16.49 5.85
CA HIS A 74 -14.55 -16.05 5.99
C HIS A 74 -15.52 -16.79 5.04
N GLY A 75 -15.01 -17.65 4.16
CA GLY A 75 -15.81 -18.35 3.15
C GLY A 75 -16.23 -17.48 1.96
N GLY A 76 -15.59 -16.31 1.79
CA GLY A 76 -15.75 -15.47 0.61
C GLY A 76 -14.94 -15.97 -0.58
N HIS A 77 -15.15 -15.31 -1.71
CA HIS A 77 -14.49 -15.58 -2.98
C HIS A 77 -13.56 -14.44 -3.37
N VAL A 78 -12.33 -14.79 -3.72
CA VAL A 78 -11.35 -13.82 -4.22
C VAL A 78 -11.66 -13.48 -5.67
N LEU A 79 -11.80 -12.18 -5.96
CA LEU A 79 -12.02 -11.65 -7.30
C LEU A 79 -10.83 -10.77 -7.73
N LEU A 80 -9.88 -11.37 -8.45
CA LEU A 80 -8.75 -10.64 -9.00
C LEU A 80 -9.09 -10.02 -10.36
N THR A 81 -8.81 -8.73 -10.52
CA THR A 81 -9.07 -7.99 -11.75
C THR A 81 -7.79 -7.42 -12.34
N ARG A 82 -7.91 -6.82 -13.52
CA ARG A 82 -6.77 -6.23 -14.24
C ARG A 82 -6.11 -5.15 -13.39
N ILE A 83 -4.81 -5.29 -13.15
CA ILE A 83 -3.98 -4.26 -12.51
C ILE A 83 -3.55 -3.23 -13.55
N VAL A 84 -3.82 -1.95 -13.27
CA VAL A 84 -3.42 -0.84 -14.15
C VAL A 84 -1.92 -0.61 -14.06
N ARG A 85 -1.28 -0.39 -15.21
CA ARG A 85 0.15 -0.05 -15.30
C ARG A 85 0.41 1.34 -14.72
N PRO A 86 1.42 1.53 -13.85
CA PRO A 86 1.84 2.86 -13.40
C PRO A 86 2.44 3.67 -14.55
N ASP A 87 2.18 4.98 -14.56
CA ASP A 87 2.81 5.90 -15.52
C ASP A 87 4.29 6.13 -15.15
N PRO A 88 5.26 5.69 -15.99
CA PRO A 88 6.69 5.84 -15.72
C PRO A 88 7.14 7.29 -15.57
N ASN A 89 6.42 8.24 -16.16
CA ASN A 89 6.79 9.65 -16.16
C ASN A 89 6.42 10.39 -14.86
N SER A 90 5.82 9.68 -13.89
CA SER A 90 5.23 10.30 -12.70
C SER A 90 6.25 10.71 -11.64
N TRP A 91 7.43 10.07 -11.59
CA TRP A 91 8.32 10.16 -10.44
C TRP A 91 9.39 11.23 -10.55
N GLN A 92 10.04 11.42 -11.69
CA GLN A 92 10.94 12.57 -11.99
C GLN A 92 11.88 13.01 -10.83
N GLY A 93 12.36 12.07 -10.01
CA GLY A 93 13.20 12.33 -8.84
C GLY A 93 12.71 11.66 -7.54
N GLY A 94 13.55 11.70 -6.51
CA GLY A 94 13.28 11.18 -5.18
C GLY A 94 12.10 11.85 -4.48
N LEU A 95 12.00 13.19 -4.54
CA LEU A 95 10.91 13.92 -3.86
C LEU A 95 9.54 13.52 -4.42
N ARG A 96 9.36 13.62 -5.73
CA ARG A 96 8.10 13.33 -6.40
C ARG A 96 7.72 11.84 -6.28
N ALA A 97 8.70 10.92 -6.31
CA ALA A 97 8.44 9.51 -5.99
C ALA A 97 7.92 9.32 -4.57
N MET A 98 8.54 9.98 -3.58
CA MET A 98 8.11 9.91 -2.18
C MET A 98 6.72 10.51 -1.98
N GLU A 99 6.36 11.58 -2.71
CA GLU A 99 5.02 12.18 -2.69
C GLU A 99 3.96 11.24 -3.27
N CYS A 100 4.25 10.62 -4.42
CA CYS A 100 3.38 9.58 -5.00
C CYS A 100 3.18 8.41 -4.03
N ALA A 101 4.26 7.93 -3.42
CA ALA A 101 4.21 6.83 -2.46
C ALA A 101 3.41 7.22 -1.21
N PHE A 102 3.61 8.42 -0.66
CA PHE A 102 2.84 8.90 0.49
C PHE A 102 1.35 9.00 0.17
N HIS A 103 0.98 9.45 -1.03
CA HIS A 103 -0.41 9.46 -1.46
C HIS A 103 -1.00 8.06 -1.62
N MET A 104 -0.22 7.10 -2.12
CA MET A 104 -0.63 5.69 -2.17
C MET A 104 -0.91 5.15 -0.76
N GLU A 105 -0.01 5.35 0.21
CA GLU A 105 -0.24 4.90 1.59
C GLU A 105 -1.44 5.60 2.25
N MET A 106 -1.67 6.90 1.98
CA MET A 106 -2.89 7.57 2.46
C MET A 106 -4.16 6.93 1.88
N THR A 107 -4.12 6.51 0.61
CA THR A 107 -5.24 5.84 -0.06
C THR A 107 -5.49 4.46 0.53
N ILE A 108 -4.42 3.68 0.80
CA ILE A 108 -4.49 2.38 1.48
C ILE A 108 -5.09 2.55 2.88
N ASN A 109 -4.57 3.49 3.67
CA ASN A 109 -5.07 3.76 5.01
C ASN A 109 -6.54 4.19 5.00
N GLN A 110 -6.95 5.08 4.09
CA GLN A 110 -8.36 5.47 3.98
C GLN A 110 -9.26 4.28 3.60
N ASN A 111 -8.78 3.39 2.72
CA ASN A 111 -9.52 2.19 2.36
C ASN A 111 -9.70 1.23 3.56
N LEU A 112 -8.67 1.08 4.40
CA LEU A 112 -8.76 0.32 5.65
C LEU A 112 -9.74 0.93 6.65
N LEU A 113 -9.74 2.25 6.82
CA LEU A 113 -10.70 2.94 7.69
C LEU A 113 -12.14 2.75 7.19
N ASN A 114 -12.36 2.89 5.88
CA ASN A 114 -13.69 2.65 5.29
C ASN A 114 -14.13 1.19 5.46
N LEU A 115 -13.22 0.23 5.31
CA LEU A 115 -13.48 -1.19 5.52
C LEU A 115 -13.83 -1.48 6.99
N HIS A 116 -13.11 -0.85 7.93
CA HIS A 116 -13.40 -0.97 9.37
C HIS A 116 -14.77 -0.39 9.73
N GLU A 117 -15.11 0.79 9.24
CA GLU A 117 -16.43 1.40 9.45
C GLU A 117 -17.55 0.52 8.87
N LEU A 118 -17.33 -0.07 7.69
CA LEU A 118 -18.26 -0.99 7.07
C LEU A 118 -18.44 -2.26 7.92
N ALA A 119 -17.34 -2.91 8.31
CA ALA A 119 -17.37 -4.10 9.15
C ALA A 119 -18.11 -3.85 10.47
N LYS A 120 -17.85 -2.69 11.11
CA LYS A 120 -18.54 -2.25 12.32
C LYS A 120 -20.03 -2.05 12.09
N GLY A 121 -20.42 -1.41 10.98
CA GLY A 121 -21.81 -1.22 10.59
C GLY A 121 -22.56 -2.52 10.31
N LYS A 122 -21.85 -3.56 9.85
CA LYS A 122 -22.37 -4.91 9.61
C LYS A 122 -22.31 -5.83 10.83
N GLY A 123 -21.70 -5.39 11.93
CA GLY A 123 -21.54 -6.20 13.13
C GLY A 123 -20.50 -7.32 13.00
N ASP A 124 -19.54 -7.20 12.07
CA ASP A 124 -18.44 -8.15 11.91
C ASP A 124 -17.30 -7.80 12.89
N ALA A 125 -17.43 -8.29 14.12
CA ALA A 125 -16.47 -8.04 15.19
C ALA A 125 -15.09 -8.65 14.91
N TYR A 126 -15.03 -9.77 14.20
CA TYR A 126 -13.77 -10.43 13.87
C TYR A 126 -12.98 -9.58 12.88
N LEU A 127 -13.62 -9.12 11.79
CA LEU A 127 -12.97 -8.26 10.80
C LEU A 127 -12.53 -6.93 11.42
N CYS A 128 -13.34 -6.32 12.29
CA CYS A 128 -12.92 -5.11 13.02
C CYS A 128 -11.64 -5.35 13.83
N ASN A 129 -11.61 -6.42 14.63
CA ASN A 129 -10.46 -6.76 15.46
C ASN A 129 -9.21 -7.06 14.62
N PHE A 130 -9.37 -7.77 13.50
CA PHE A 130 -8.27 -8.05 12.57
C PHE A 130 -7.64 -6.74 12.05
N LEU A 131 -8.46 -5.79 11.58
CA LEU A 131 -7.97 -4.51 11.03
C LEU A 131 -7.28 -3.65 12.08
N GLU A 132 -7.83 -3.60 13.30
CA GLU A 132 -7.25 -2.87 14.43
C GLU A 132 -5.88 -3.44 14.84
N GLN A 133 -5.78 -4.77 14.98
CA GLN A 133 -4.56 -5.41 15.49
C GLN A 133 -3.43 -5.48 14.46
N HIS A 134 -3.76 -5.62 13.18
CA HIS A 134 -2.76 -5.96 12.16
C HIS A 134 -2.52 -4.87 11.11
N CYS A 135 -3.42 -3.88 10.96
CA CYS A 135 -3.35 -2.97 9.82
C CYS A 135 -3.24 -1.50 10.23
N LEU A 136 -4.15 -1.02 11.08
CA LEU A 136 -4.31 0.42 11.33
C LEU A 136 -3.09 1.04 12.03
N ASP A 137 -2.53 0.37 13.03
CA ASP A 137 -1.33 0.84 13.73
C ASP A 137 -0.09 0.84 12.83
N GLU A 138 0.08 -0.20 12.01
CA GLU A 138 1.18 -0.28 11.04
C GLU A 138 1.11 0.87 10.03
N GLN A 139 -0.09 1.14 9.51
CA GLN A 139 -0.33 2.21 8.54
C GLN A 139 -0.10 3.60 9.13
N ALA A 140 -0.52 3.85 10.37
CA ALA A 140 -0.23 5.11 11.06
C ALA A 140 1.30 5.35 11.20
N ASN A 141 2.06 4.29 11.52
CA ASN A 141 3.52 4.35 11.62
C ASN A 141 4.19 4.61 10.27
N VAL A 142 3.73 3.94 9.20
CA VAL A 142 4.20 4.16 7.83
C VAL A 142 3.98 5.61 7.40
N LEU A 143 2.76 6.13 7.56
CA LEU A 143 2.41 7.50 7.21
C LEU A 143 3.25 8.51 7.98
N LYS A 144 3.45 8.30 9.29
CA LYS A 144 4.29 9.18 10.11
C LYS A 144 5.73 9.22 9.58
N LYS A 145 6.31 8.05 9.29
CA LYS A 145 7.69 7.92 8.80
C LYS A 145 7.86 8.58 7.43
N MET A 146 6.93 8.34 6.50
CA MET A 146 6.98 8.96 5.17
C MET A 146 6.76 10.47 5.22
N GLY A 147 5.88 10.96 6.09
CA GLY A 147 5.71 12.40 6.31
C GLY A 147 6.98 13.08 6.81
N SER A 148 7.75 12.42 7.69
CA SER A 148 9.07 12.89 8.12
C SER A 148 10.07 12.95 6.96
N TYR A 149 10.11 11.93 6.11
CA TYR A 149 10.97 11.92 4.92
C TYR A 149 10.63 13.03 3.92
N LEU A 150 9.34 13.27 3.66
CA LEU A 150 8.90 14.36 2.80
C LEU A 150 9.28 15.74 3.35
N THR A 151 9.17 15.92 4.67
CA THR A 151 9.57 17.18 5.32
C THR A 151 11.05 17.44 5.10
N ASN A 152 11.90 16.43 5.31
CA ASN A 152 13.35 16.55 5.12
C ASN A 152 13.71 16.85 3.66
N LEU A 153 13.12 16.11 2.70
CA LEU A 153 13.40 16.32 1.26
C LEU A 153 13.00 17.73 0.79
N ARG A 154 11.85 18.25 1.26
CA ARG A 154 11.40 19.61 0.94
C ARG A 154 12.29 20.68 1.56
N GLN A 155 12.75 20.49 2.80
CA GLN A 155 13.66 21.42 3.47
C GLN A 155 15.05 21.46 2.84
N MET A 156 15.48 20.37 2.19
CA MET A 156 16.74 20.31 1.46
C MET A 156 16.64 20.89 0.02
N GLU A 157 15.51 21.48 -0.35
CA GLU A 157 15.26 22.07 -1.68
C GLU A 157 15.44 21.06 -2.85
N ALA A 158 15.15 19.77 -2.62
CA ALA A 158 15.01 18.82 -3.73
C ALA A 158 13.76 19.19 -4.56
N PRO A 159 13.79 19.14 -5.91
CA PRO A 159 14.83 18.60 -6.78
C PRO A 159 15.79 19.64 -7.38
N GLU A 160 15.72 20.92 -6.99
CA GLU A 160 16.55 21.99 -7.59
C GLU A 160 18.06 21.74 -7.43
N TYR A 161 18.43 20.97 -6.40
CA TYR A 161 19.79 20.52 -6.15
C TYR A 161 19.87 18.99 -6.14
N GLY A 162 20.45 18.38 -7.19
CA GLY A 162 20.68 16.92 -7.24
C GLY A 162 21.52 16.37 -6.08
N LEU A 163 22.30 17.23 -5.42
CA LEU A 163 23.02 16.90 -4.19
C LEU A 163 22.08 16.54 -3.02
N ALA A 164 20.90 17.17 -2.93
CA ALA A 164 19.95 16.94 -1.85
C ALA A 164 19.43 15.49 -1.86
N GLU A 165 18.99 15.01 -3.03
CA GLU A 165 18.50 13.64 -3.19
C GLU A 165 19.61 12.61 -2.96
N TYR A 166 20.83 12.90 -3.43
CA TYR A 166 21.98 12.04 -3.18
C TYR A 166 22.32 11.93 -1.68
N LEU A 167 22.37 13.06 -0.96
CA LEU A 167 22.63 13.04 0.48
C LEU A 167 21.51 12.33 1.24
N PHE A 168 20.26 12.54 0.84
CA PHE A 168 19.12 11.87 1.44
C PHE A 168 19.17 10.34 1.22
N ASP A 169 19.49 9.90 0.00
CA ASP A 169 19.74 8.49 -0.33
C ASP A 169 20.79 7.90 0.61
N LYS A 170 21.93 8.56 0.80
CA LYS A 170 23.05 8.02 1.60
C LYS A 170 22.86 8.10 3.11
N LEU A 171 22.19 9.12 3.63
CA LEU A 171 22.17 9.42 5.06
C LEU A 171 20.82 9.11 5.74
N SER A 172 19.72 9.09 5.00
CA SER A 172 18.37 8.90 5.56
C SER A 172 17.72 7.57 5.17
N LEU A 173 18.03 7.04 3.99
CA LEU A 173 17.45 5.78 3.47
C LEU A 173 18.38 4.57 3.57
N SER A 174 19.59 4.74 4.10
CA SER A 174 20.58 3.67 4.31
C SER A 174 20.09 2.53 5.20
#